data_AF-A0A957AFV9-F1
#
_entry.id   AF-A0A957AFV9-F1
#
_cell.length_a   1.000
_cell.length_b   1.000
_cell.length_c   1.000
_cell.angle_alpha   90.00
_cell.angle_beta   90.00
_cell.angle_gamma   90.00
#
_symmetry.space_group_name_H-M   'P 1'
#
loop_
_entity.id
_entity.type
_entity.pdbx_description
1 polymer ?
#
loop_
_entity_poly.entity_id
_entity_poly.type
_entity_poly.pdbx_seq_one_letter_code
_entity_poly.pdbx_strand_id
1 'polypeptide(L)'
;MNRFARVLCAGVLLGLTFVTTYSSHTQIHAQESASTPALAAHDLNAGVFAAQSQLILSNQDAAQAGIDRADVALEIIAPMFASDPDAVAEFQTYLDEARVAVETGDNIALAITKASISTTILGAAYRQTIAAVQSGDLDTAAAWLLVREYRTTTRFSGPNAKATTALSALSTG
;
A
#
# COMPACT_ATOMS: atom_id res chain seq x y z
N MET A 1 -41.57 -55.84 -17.17
CA MET A 1 -41.41 -57.21 -17.69
C MET A 1 -40.00 -57.36 -18.25
N ASN A 2 -39.25 -58.35 -17.74
CA ASN A 2 -38.14 -59.12 -18.34
C ASN A 2 -37.02 -58.35 -19.07
N ARG A 3 -35.81 -58.21 -18.51
CA ARG A 3 -34.72 -59.20 -18.35
C ARG A 3 -34.12 -59.71 -19.68
N PHE A 4 -32.79 -59.84 -19.67
CA PHE A 4 -31.94 -60.69 -20.53
C PHE A 4 -31.66 -60.14 -21.93
N ALA A 5 -30.46 -60.21 -22.52
CA ALA A 5 -29.16 -60.74 -22.12
C ALA A 5 -28.26 -60.67 -23.36
N ARG A 6 -26.92 -60.51 -23.13
CA ARG A 6 -25.82 -61.20 -23.86
C ARG A 6 -25.63 -60.76 -25.34
N VAL A 7 -24.45 -60.71 -25.97
CA VAL A 7 -23.10 -61.26 -25.77
C VAL A 7 -22.26 -60.61 -26.91
N LEU A 8 -21.10 -59.99 -26.65
CA LEU A 8 -19.72 -60.56 -26.71
C LEU A 8 -19.18 -60.80 -28.15
N CYS A 9 -17.87 -60.54 -28.34
CA CYS A 9 -17.02 -60.62 -29.55
C CYS A 9 -17.01 -59.35 -30.42
N ALA A 10 -15.89 -58.76 -30.85
CA ALA A 10 -14.46 -59.06 -30.82
C ALA A 10 -13.75 -57.69 -30.93
N GLY A 11 -12.69 -57.36 -30.20
CA GLY A 11 -11.35 -57.88 -30.47
C GLY A 11 -10.67 -57.05 -31.58
N VAL A 12 -9.50 -56.48 -31.25
CA VAL A 12 -8.33 -56.34 -32.14
C VAL A 12 -8.03 -54.92 -32.72
N LEU A 13 -6.92 -54.35 -32.20
CA LEU A 13 -5.94 -53.42 -32.83
C LEU A 13 -6.29 -51.92 -32.93
N LEU A 14 -5.38 -50.95 -32.80
CA LEU A 14 -3.99 -50.83 -32.32
C LEU A 14 -3.65 -49.33 -32.49
N GLY A 15 -2.98 -48.72 -31.52
CA GLY A 15 -2.19 -47.51 -31.75
C GLY A 15 -2.90 -46.17 -31.60
N LEU A 16 -3.03 -45.69 -30.36
CA LEU A 16 -2.98 -44.25 -30.11
C LEU A 16 -1.85 -44.00 -29.10
N THR A 17 -0.69 -43.63 -29.61
CA THR A 17 0.46 -43.15 -28.85
C THR A 17 0.05 -41.93 -28.03
N PHE A 18 -0.17 -42.15 -26.74
CA PHE A 18 -0.48 -41.10 -25.77
C PHE A 18 0.83 -40.37 -25.45
N VAL A 19 1.07 -39.25 -26.15
CA VAL A 19 2.10 -38.29 -25.78
C VAL A 19 1.66 -37.63 -24.48
N THR A 20 2.17 -38.13 -23.36
CA THR A 20 2.07 -37.48 -22.05
C THR A 20 2.99 -36.27 -22.06
N THR A 21 2.49 -35.12 -22.51
CA THR A 21 3.10 -33.83 -22.17
C THR A 21 2.88 -33.59 -20.69
N TYR A 22 3.95 -33.75 -19.91
CA TYR A 22 4.07 -33.23 -18.56
C TYR A 22 3.90 -31.70 -18.60
N SER A 23 2.70 -31.22 -18.29
CA SER A 23 2.49 -29.81 -17.97
C SER A 23 3.03 -29.56 -16.56
N SER A 24 4.28 -29.12 -16.47
CA SER A 24 4.82 -28.51 -15.26
C SER A 24 3.98 -27.26 -14.95
N HIS A 25 3.06 -27.36 -14.00
CA HIS A 25 2.42 -26.20 -13.40
C HIS A 25 3.48 -25.42 -12.62
N THR A 26 4.04 -24.39 -13.25
CA THR A 26 4.76 -23.33 -12.55
C THR A 26 3.74 -22.61 -11.67
N GLN A 27 3.72 -22.92 -10.37
CA GLN A 27 3.01 -22.10 -9.40
C GLN A 27 3.71 -20.75 -9.36
N ILE A 28 3.14 -19.77 -10.06
CA ILE A 28 3.45 -18.36 -9.82
C ILE A 28 2.83 -18.04 -8.47
N HIS A 29 3.61 -18.19 -7.40
CA HIS A 29 3.28 -17.58 -6.13
C HIS A 29 3.29 -16.07 -6.38
N ALA A 30 2.10 -15.45 -6.40
CA ALA A 30 1.98 -14.01 -6.28
C ALA A 30 2.57 -13.66 -4.91
N GLN A 31 3.82 -13.22 -4.91
CA GLN A 31 4.45 -12.67 -3.73
C GLN A 31 3.64 -11.42 -3.38
N GLU A 32 2.93 -11.46 -2.25
CA GLU A 32 2.27 -10.30 -1.68
C GLU A 32 3.32 -9.20 -1.58
N SER A 33 3.22 -8.19 -2.44
CA SER A 33 4.16 -7.08 -2.49
C SER A 33 4.17 -6.46 -1.11
N ALA A 34 5.26 -6.63 -0.36
CA ALA A 34 5.42 -6.01 0.94
C ALA A 34 5.09 -4.52 0.82
N SER A 35 4.17 -4.03 1.66
CA SER A 35 3.76 -2.62 1.64
C SER A 35 5.00 -1.73 1.77
N THR A 36 5.18 -0.82 0.82
CA THR A 36 6.29 0.15 0.87
C THR A 36 5.89 1.36 1.72
N PRO A 37 6.84 2.09 2.34
CA PRO A 37 6.53 3.31 3.06
C PRO A 37 5.73 4.32 2.23
N ALA A 38 6.06 4.45 0.95
CA ALA A 38 5.36 5.34 0.02
C ALA A 38 3.91 4.94 -0.24
N LEU A 39 3.64 3.64 -0.38
CA LEU A 39 2.28 3.15 -0.58
C LEU A 39 1.43 3.33 0.69
N ALA A 40 1.96 2.93 1.84
CA ALA A 40 1.21 3.05 3.10
C ALA A 40 0.95 4.53 3.47
N ALA A 41 1.93 5.43 3.24
CA ALA A 41 1.74 6.87 3.42
C ALA A 41 0.71 7.46 2.43
N HIS A 42 0.66 6.93 1.21
CA HIS A 42 -0.37 7.31 0.24
C HIS A 42 -1.76 6.88 0.72
N ASP A 43 -1.90 5.63 1.16
CA ASP A 43 -3.19 5.07 1.61
C ASP A 43 -3.72 5.81 2.85
N LEU A 44 -2.83 6.18 3.78
CA LEU A 44 -3.17 7.01 4.95
C LEU A 44 -3.74 8.37 4.52
N ASN A 45 -3.07 9.09 3.62
CA ASN A 45 -3.58 10.37 3.10
C ASN A 45 -4.87 10.19 2.28
N ALA A 46 -4.97 9.12 1.50
CA ALA A 46 -6.13 8.84 0.66
C ALA A 46 -7.38 8.56 1.49
N GLY A 47 -7.24 7.85 2.62
CA GLY A 47 -8.33 7.61 3.58
C GLY A 47 -8.92 8.91 4.13
N VAL A 48 -8.08 9.80 4.67
CA VAL A 48 -8.53 11.09 5.23
C VAL A 48 -9.06 12.03 4.15
N PHE A 49 -8.48 12.02 2.94
CA PHE A 49 -9.02 12.77 1.81
C PHE A 49 -10.41 12.27 1.40
N ALA A 50 -10.61 10.94 1.35
CA ALA A 50 -11.90 10.34 1.08
C ALA A 50 -12.91 10.73 2.15
N ALA A 51 -12.51 10.71 3.43
CA ALA A 51 -13.35 11.14 4.54
C ALA A 51 -13.85 12.58 4.36
N GLN A 52 -12.92 13.51 4.09
CA GLN A 52 -13.27 14.92 3.85
C GLN A 52 -14.21 15.09 2.66
N SER A 53 -13.96 14.37 1.56
CA SER A 53 -14.80 14.43 0.37
C SER A 53 -16.23 13.97 0.66
N GLN A 54 -16.40 12.91 1.44
CA GLN A 54 -17.72 12.39 1.80
C GLN A 54 -18.43 13.28 2.82
N LEU A 55 -17.70 13.89 3.76
CA LEU A 55 -18.28 14.81 4.74
C LEU A 55 -18.85 16.07 4.08
N ILE A 56 -18.17 16.61 3.05
CA ILE A 56 -18.67 17.71 2.22
C ILE A 56 -20.00 17.33 1.53
N LEU A 57 -20.14 16.07 1.12
CA LEU A 57 -21.35 15.52 0.52
C LEU A 57 -22.41 15.11 1.55
N SER A 58 -22.20 15.43 2.84
CA SER A 58 -23.08 15.05 3.96
C SER A 58 -23.29 13.53 4.09
N ASN A 59 -22.32 12.73 3.65
CA ASN A 59 -22.32 11.28 3.78
C ASN A 59 -21.40 10.85 4.93
N GLN A 60 -21.95 10.91 6.15
CA GLN A 60 -21.18 10.67 7.37
C GLN A 60 -20.66 9.23 7.49
N ASP A 61 -21.46 8.23 7.10
CA ASP A 61 -21.04 6.82 7.14
C ASP A 61 -19.85 6.55 6.21
N ALA A 62 -19.90 7.08 4.99
CA ALA A 62 -18.78 6.95 4.05
C ALA A 62 -17.57 7.80 4.46
N ALA A 63 -17.79 8.90 5.18
CA ALA A 63 -16.72 9.69 5.76
C ALA A 63 -15.98 8.89 6.85
N GLN A 64 -16.73 8.23 7.74
CA GLN A 64 -16.17 7.37 8.78
C GLN A 64 -15.38 6.22 8.17
N ALA A 65 -15.91 5.56 7.12
CA ALA A 65 -15.18 4.51 6.41
C ALA A 65 -13.88 5.00 5.76
N GLY A 66 -13.74 6.30 5.48
CA GLY A 66 -12.48 6.91 5.05
C GLY A 66 -11.45 6.99 6.18
N ILE A 67 -11.89 7.35 7.40
CA ILE A 67 -11.04 7.36 8.60
C ILE A 67 -10.62 5.93 8.97
N ASP A 68 -11.52 4.95 8.91
CA ASP A 68 -11.18 3.55 9.22
C ASP A 68 -10.11 2.99 8.26
N ARG A 69 -10.14 3.39 6.97
CA ARG A 69 -9.08 3.03 6.02
C ARG A 69 -7.76 3.69 6.36
N ALA A 70 -7.79 4.92 6.86
CA ALA A 70 -6.60 5.63 7.32
C ALA A 70 -6.00 4.94 8.57
N ASP A 71 -6.82 4.45 9.50
CA ASP A 71 -6.36 3.65 10.65
C ASP A 71 -5.61 2.38 10.18
N VAL A 72 -6.18 1.62 9.25
CA VAL A 72 -5.53 0.42 8.70
C VAL A 72 -4.18 0.77 8.03
N ALA A 73 -4.12 1.87 7.28
CA ALA A 73 -2.88 2.32 6.67
C ALA A 73 -1.84 2.74 7.72
N LEU A 74 -2.28 3.35 8.84
CA LEU A 74 -1.42 3.68 9.97
C LEU A 74 -0.83 2.42 10.61
N GLU A 75 -1.63 1.38 10.81
CA GLU A 75 -1.14 0.09 11.35
C GLU A 75 -0.03 -0.52 10.48
N ILE A 76 -0.12 -0.36 9.16
CA ILE A 76 0.87 -0.85 8.21
C ILE A 76 2.16 -0.03 8.27
N ILE A 77 2.09 1.31 8.31
CA ILE A 77 3.28 2.17 8.28
C ILE A 77 3.92 2.37 9.66
N ALA A 78 3.17 2.24 10.75
CA ALA A 78 3.65 2.41 12.12
C ALA A 78 4.95 1.64 12.42
N PRO A 79 5.08 0.32 12.14
CA PRO A 79 6.32 -0.40 12.40
C PRO A 79 7.51 0.08 11.54
N MET A 80 7.25 0.79 10.44
CA MET A 80 8.30 1.33 9.56
C MET A 80 8.93 2.60 10.14
N PHE A 81 8.28 3.28 11.10
CA PHE A 81 8.81 4.49 11.74
C PHE A 81 9.88 4.19 12.83
N ALA A 82 10.85 3.31 12.53
CA ALA A 82 11.85 2.87 13.50
C ALA A 82 12.66 4.02 14.15
N SER A 83 12.98 5.05 13.37
CA SER A 83 13.74 6.23 13.83
C SER A 83 12.89 7.33 14.47
N ASP A 84 11.57 7.13 14.61
CA ASP A 84 10.62 8.18 15.00
C ASP A 84 9.36 7.61 15.65
N PRO A 85 9.48 7.01 16.84
CA PRO A 85 8.35 6.34 17.51
C PRO A 85 7.25 7.32 17.92
N ASP A 86 7.56 8.59 18.15
CA ASP A 86 6.60 9.61 18.56
C ASP A 86 5.61 9.95 17.43
N ALA A 87 6.01 9.78 16.15
CA ALA A 87 5.13 10.02 15.02
C ALA A 87 3.86 9.16 15.05
N VAL A 88 3.94 7.92 15.55
CA VAL A 88 2.78 7.04 15.63
C VAL A 88 1.73 7.62 16.59
N ALA A 89 2.16 8.14 17.74
CA ALA A 89 1.27 8.77 18.72
C ALA A 89 0.65 10.07 18.18
N GLU A 90 1.41 10.86 17.42
CA GLU A 90 0.88 12.04 16.72
C GLU A 90 -0.21 11.65 15.71
N PHE A 91 0.04 10.62 14.88
CA PHE A 91 -0.95 10.16 13.91
C PHE A 91 -2.24 9.65 14.57
N GLN A 92 -2.12 8.89 15.66
CA GLN A 92 -3.28 8.42 16.43
C GLN A 92 -4.11 9.59 16.95
N THR A 93 -3.44 10.60 17.52
CA THR A 93 -4.09 11.82 18.00
C THR A 93 -4.85 12.50 16.86
N TYR A 94 -4.23 12.66 15.70
CA TYR A 94 -4.91 13.25 14.54
C TYR A 94 -6.06 12.38 14.04
N LEU A 95 -5.95 11.05 13.98
CA LEU A 95 -7.07 10.21 13.54
C LEU A 95 -8.24 10.23 14.52
N ASP A 96 -7.98 10.36 15.82
CA ASP A 96 -9.02 10.58 16.83
C ASP A 96 -9.73 11.93 16.64
N GLU A 97 -8.97 13.01 16.40
CA GLU A 97 -9.54 14.32 16.06
C GLU A 97 -10.36 14.27 14.76
N ALA A 98 -9.89 13.53 13.74
CA ALA A 98 -10.60 13.36 12.48
C ALA A 98 -11.94 12.63 12.69
N ARG A 99 -11.96 11.61 13.56
CA ARG A 99 -13.17 10.87 13.92
C ARG A 99 -14.19 11.78 14.58
N VAL A 100 -13.77 12.58 15.56
CA VAL A 100 -14.64 13.57 16.21
C VAL A 100 -15.16 14.61 15.20
N ALA A 101 -14.32 15.07 14.28
CA ALA A 101 -14.73 16.00 13.23
C ALA A 101 -15.79 15.40 12.29
N VAL A 102 -15.64 14.13 11.90
CA VAL A 102 -16.65 13.40 11.12
C VAL A 102 -17.95 13.22 11.92
N GLU A 103 -17.86 12.83 13.19
CA GLU A 103 -19.01 12.66 14.09
C GLU A 103 -19.85 13.93 14.25
N THR A 104 -19.16 15.08 14.30
CA THR A 104 -19.78 16.40 14.52
C THR A 104 -20.10 17.16 13.24
N GLY A 105 -19.73 16.64 12.06
CA GLY A 105 -19.92 17.32 10.78
C GLY A 105 -18.97 18.51 10.54
N ASP A 106 -17.89 18.62 11.30
CA ASP A 106 -16.96 19.74 11.24
C ASP A 106 -15.94 19.57 10.10
N ASN A 107 -16.29 20.13 8.94
CA ASN A 107 -15.45 20.12 7.76
C ASN A 107 -14.14 20.91 7.93
N ILE A 108 -14.10 21.91 8.81
CA ILE A 108 -12.91 22.74 9.03
C ILE A 108 -11.93 21.98 9.92
N ALA A 109 -12.41 21.40 11.01
CA ALA A 109 -11.58 20.55 11.88
C ALA A 109 -10.98 19.39 11.07
N LEU A 110 -11.78 18.69 10.27
CA LEU A 110 -11.28 17.59 9.43
C LEU A 110 -10.24 18.06 8.40
N ALA A 111 -10.38 19.27 7.85
CA ALA A 111 -9.39 19.84 6.94
C ALA A 111 -8.05 20.13 7.62
N ILE A 112 -8.09 20.64 8.85
CA ILE A 112 -6.90 20.89 9.69
C ILE A 112 -6.20 19.57 9.96
N THR A 113 -6.94 18.58 10.45
CA THR A 113 -6.40 17.26 10.78
C THR A 113 -5.78 16.57 9.55
N LYS A 114 -6.41 16.67 8.38
CA LYS A 114 -5.83 16.17 7.13
C LYS A 114 -4.48 16.83 6.84
N ALA A 115 -4.39 18.15 6.96
CA ALA A 115 -3.15 18.88 6.73
C ALA A 115 -2.06 18.49 7.75
N SER A 116 -2.43 18.29 9.02
CA SER A 116 -1.53 17.80 10.06
C SER A 116 -0.96 16.43 9.71
N ILE A 117 -1.81 15.46 9.35
CA ILE A 117 -1.40 14.11 8.94
C ILE A 117 -0.44 14.17 7.74
N SER A 118 -0.81 14.90 6.68
CA SER A 118 0.07 15.05 5.51
C SER A 118 1.42 15.64 5.86
N THR A 119 1.45 16.65 6.74
CA THR A 119 2.69 17.31 7.17
C THR A 119 3.57 16.38 8.02
N THR A 120 2.97 15.67 8.98
CA THR A 120 3.69 14.72 9.84
C THR A 120 4.25 13.55 9.05
N ILE A 121 3.54 13.05 8.04
CA ILE A 121 4.07 12.01 7.12
C ILE A 121 5.36 12.47 6.43
N LEU A 122 5.36 13.69 5.89
CA LEU A 122 6.54 14.24 5.22
C LEU A 122 7.70 14.46 6.19
N GLY A 123 7.41 14.94 7.41
CA GLY A 123 8.41 15.12 8.47
C GLY A 123 9.03 13.80 8.93
N ALA A 124 8.20 12.78 9.16
CA ALA A 124 8.65 11.45 9.55
C ALA A 124 9.48 10.80 8.44
N ALA A 125 9.02 10.88 7.17
CA ALA A 125 9.78 10.36 6.04
C ALA A 125 11.16 11.01 5.88
N TYR A 126 11.26 12.32 6.11
CA TYR A 126 12.53 13.02 6.15
C TYR A 126 13.45 12.46 7.23
N ARG A 127 12.95 12.31 8.47
CA ARG A 127 13.74 11.77 9.59
C ARG A 127 14.22 10.34 9.31
N GLN A 128 13.35 9.47 8.80
CA GLN A 128 13.73 8.11 8.41
C GLN A 128 14.79 8.08 7.31
N THR A 129 14.66 8.95 6.29
CA THR A 129 15.66 9.07 5.22
C THR A 129 17.02 9.46 5.78
N ILE A 130 17.07 10.48 6.64
CA ILE A 130 18.33 10.96 7.23
C ILE A 130 18.96 9.88 8.13
N ALA A 131 18.17 9.23 8.98
CA ALA A 131 18.66 8.15 9.84
C ALA A 131 19.23 6.98 9.03
N ALA A 132 18.56 6.58 7.95
CA ALA A 132 19.01 5.53 7.05
C ALA A 132 20.31 5.90 6.31
N VAL A 133 20.45 7.15 5.85
CA VAL A 133 21.72 7.63 5.28
C VAL A 133 22.85 7.60 6.31
N GLN A 134 22.57 8.00 7.56
CA GLN A 134 23.57 8.00 8.63
C GLN A 134 24.02 6.59 9.05
N SER A 135 23.13 5.59 8.94
CA SER A 135 23.46 4.19 9.20
C SER A 135 24.06 3.45 7.99
N GLY A 136 24.12 4.10 6.83
CA GLY A 136 24.58 3.49 5.57
C GLY A 136 23.53 2.60 4.88
N ASP A 137 22.28 2.61 5.36
CA ASP A 137 21.18 1.88 4.76
C ASP A 137 20.54 2.69 3.61
N LEU A 138 21.17 2.62 2.45
CA LEU A 138 20.74 3.39 1.28
C LEU A 138 19.42 2.89 0.67
N ASP A 139 19.08 1.61 0.86
CA ASP A 139 17.83 1.03 0.37
C ASP A 139 16.64 1.57 1.16
N THR A 140 16.76 1.62 2.49
CA THR A 140 15.74 2.26 3.35
C THR A 140 15.64 3.75 3.05
N ALA A 141 16.77 4.45 2.86
CA ALA A 141 16.76 5.85 2.47
C ALA A 141 16.02 6.07 1.14
N ALA A 142 16.27 5.22 0.13
CA ALA A 142 15.61 5.28 -1.16
C ALA A 142 14.10 5.03 -1.05
N ALA A 143 13.68 4.08 -0.21
CA ALA A 143 12.27 3.78 0.02
C ALA A 143 11.51 4.97 0.64
N TRP A 144 12.12 5.64 1.62
CA TRP A 144 11.51 6.81 2.28
C TRP A 144 11.51 8.07 1.39
N LEU A 145 12.47 8.23 0.48
CA LEU A 145 12.46 9.33 -0.52
C LEU A 145 11.26 9.27 -1.47
N LEU A 146 10.61 8.12 -1.60
CA LEU A 146 9.40 7.97 -2.40
C LEU A 146 8.15 8.46 -1.67
N VAL A 147 8.21 8.64 -0.35
CA VAL A 147 7.15 9.30 0.42
C VAL A 147 7.18 10.78 0.08
N ARG A 148 6.24 11.20 -0.76
CA ARG A 148 6.06 12.57 -1.19
C ARG A 148 4.57 12.90 -1.21
N GLU A 149 4.26 14.18 -1.23
CA GLU A 149 2.96 14.63 -1.70
C GLU A 149 2.78 14.05 -3.12
N TYR A 150 1.84 13.11 -3.28
CA TYR A 150 1.71 12.33 -4.51
C TYR A 150 1.41 13.27 -5.68
N ARG A 151 2.44 13.61 -6.45
CA ARG A 151 2.29 14.13 -7.80
C ARG A 151 2.47 12.96 -8.73
N THR A 152 1.42 12.62 -9.47
CA THR A 152 1.50 11.65 -10.57
C THR A 152 2.67 12.04 -11.46
N THR A 153 3.70 11.19 -11.51
CA THR A 153 4.87 11.46 -12.34
C THR A 153 4.49 11.27 -13.78
N THR A 154 4.37 12.38 -14.51
CA THR A 154 4.34 12.34 -15.97
C THR A 154 5.74 12.01 -16.49
N ARG A 155 5.88 11.63 -17.77
CA ARG A 155 7.19 11.42 -18.43
C ARG A 155 8.16 12.61 -18.35
N PHE A 156 7.69 13.78 -17.89
CA PHE A 156 8.46 15.00 -17.69
C PHE A 156 8.77 15.31 -16.21
N SER A 157 8.13 14.58 -15.30
CA SER A 157 8.33 14.66 -13.86
C SER A 157 9.34 13.57 -13.49
N GLY A 158 10.61 13.74 -13.86
CA GLY A 158 11.65 12.84 -13.39
C GLY A 158 11.61 12.81 -11.85
N PRO A 159 11.60 11.62 -11.21
CA PRO A 159 11.71 11.54 -9.75
C PRO A 159 12.98 12.30 -9.37
N ASN A 160 12.88 13.26 -8.44
CA ASN A 160 13.94 14.13 -7.91
C ASN A 160 15.34 13.57 -8.18
N ALA A 161 15.85 13.78 -9.40
CA ALA A 161 16.99 13.01 -9.89
C ALA A 161 18.19 13.29 -8.99
N LYS A 162 18.25 14.49 -8.41
CA LYS A 162 19.29 14.88 -7.47
C LYS A 162 19.35 14.03 -6.19
N ALA A 163 18.23 13.67 -5.58
CA ALA A 163 18.24 12.88 -4.33
C ALA A 163 18.58 11.41 -4.60
N THR A 164 17.96 10.82 -5.63
CA THR A 164 18.31 9.45 -6.07
C THR A 164 19.74 9.37 -6.60
N THR A 165 20.20 10.36 -7.36
CA THR A 165 21.59 10.47 -7.81
C THR A 165 22.54 10.71 -6.65
N ALA A 166 22.16 11.47 -5.61
CA ALA A 166 22.98 11.65 -4.42
C ALA A 166 23.15 10.33 -3.65
N LEU A 167 22.08 9.54 -3.49
CA LEU A 167 22.19 8.18 -2.93
C LEU A 167 23.06 7.28 -3.81
N SER A 168 22.91 7.35 -5.13
CA SER A 168 23.77 6.61 -6.06
C SER A 168 25.24 7.03 -5.93
N ALA A 169 25.54 8.32 -5.80
CA ALA A 169 26.90 8.81 -5.59
C ALA A 169 27.47 8.34 -4.25
N LEU A 170 26.68 8.40 -3.18
CA LEU A 170 27.04 7.89 -1.86
C LEU A 170 27.33 6.38 -1.89
N SER A 171 26.59 5.61 -2.68
CA SER A 171 26.84 4.17 -2.85
C SER A 171 28.17 3.87 -3.56
N THR A 172 28.67 4.81 -4.36
CA THR A 172 29.90 4.65 -5.15
C THR A 172 31.15 5.27 -4.53
N GLY A 173 31.01 6.04 -3.43
CA GLY A 173 32.13 6.68 -2.70
C GLY A 173 32.34 8.14 -3.06
#